data_AF-A0A0W8CLW2-F1
#
_entry.id   AF-A0A0W8CLW2-F1
#
_cell.length_a   1.000
_cell.length_b   1.000
_cell.length_c   1.000
_cell.angle_alpha   90.00
_cell.angle_beta   90.00
_cell.angle_gamma   90.00
#
_symmetry.space_group_name_H-M   'P 1'
#
loop_
_entity.id
_entity.type
_entity.pdbx_description
1 polymer ?
#
loop_
_entity_poly.entity_id
_entity_poly.type
_entity_poly.pdbx_seq_one_letter_code
_entity_poly.pdbx_strand_id
1 'polypeptide(L)'
;MSAEEIGKKADLGPEYQRVLPEAQAVAASGDVERACEILLALEKQARLANDVATLKEAVGSILTLCAQHKRWELLKDHVALLAKRRAQKSGAITVVVQRAMEFLAETPSDAVKMELINALRTVAEGKIFLEKERATLTQMLSRMKEARGEIDEAATILQEVHVETYGAMTKLEKTDISTLVSDGSIYAKIDRPAKLVSFHRPLSPEEHLSNWSADISQLLRLVETTCHLVNKENMIHKI
;
A
#
# COMPACT_ATOMS: atom_id res chain seq x y z
N MET A 1 -24.48 34.12 -13.52
CA MET A 1 -24.97 32.87 -12.90
C MET A 1 -24.18 32.68 -11.61
N SER A 2 -24.87 32.89 -10.50
CA SER A 2 -24.32 33.21 -9.18
C SER A 2 -23.69 31.99 -8.50
N ALA A 3 -22.64 32.24 -7.72
CA ALA A 3 -21.80 31.26 -7.02
C ALA A 3 -22.50 30.53 -5.83
N GLU A 4 -23.83 30.45 -5.82
CA GLU A 4 -24.64 29.92 -4.71
C GLU A 4 -25.16 28.48 -4.93
N GLU A 5 -24.89 27.84 -6.08
CA GLU A 5 -25.35 26.47 -6.35
C GLU A 5 -24.32 25.36 -6.04
N ILE A 6 -23.13 25.70 -5.54
CA ILE A 6 -22.04 24.72 -5.25
C ILE A 6 -22.25 24.01 -3.89
N GLY A 7 -23.31 24.34 -3.14
CA GLY A 7 -23.48 23.96 -1.74
C GLY A 7 -24.68 23.07 -1.40
N LYS A 8 -25.45 22.54 -2.35
CA LYS A 8 -26.50 21.56 -2.02
C LYS A 8 -25.88 20.16 -1.93
N LYS A 9 -25.77 19.63 -0.72
CA LYS A 9 -25.73 18.17 -0.51
C LYS A 9 -26.97 17.59 -1.21
N ALA A 10 -26.78 17.06 -2.41
CA ALA A 10 -27.84 16.31 -3.07
C ALA A 10 -27.78 14.89 -2.51
N ASP A 11 -28.80 14.52 -1.72
CA ASP A 11 -28.93 13.17 -1.20
C ASP A 11 -29.29 12.24 -2.37
N LEU A 12 -28.29 11.50 -2.85
CA LEU A 12 -28.42 10.53 -3.94
C LEU A 12 -28.82 9.14 -3.42
N GLY A 13 -29.03 9.00 -2.10
CA GLY A 13 -29.54 7.79 -1.45
C GLY A 13 -30.76 7.14 -2.12
N PRO A 14 -31.82 7.88 -2.51
CA PRO A 14 -32.96 7.27 -3.20
C PRO A 14 -32.64 6.80 -4.63
N GLU A 15 -31.68 7.43 -5.31
CA GLU A 15 -31.20 6.99 -6.62
C GLU A 15 -30.35 5.73 -6.49
N TYR A 16 -29.48 5.67 -5.48
CA TYR A 16 -28.73 4.47 -5.13
C TYR A 16 -29.63 3.28 -4.80
N GLN A 17 -30.69 3.48 -4.02
CA GLN A 17 -31.63 2.41 -3.68
C GLN A 17 -32.36 1.85 -4.91
N ARG A 18 -32.50 2.63 -5.98
CA ARG A 18 -33.09 2.19 -7.26
C ARG A 18 -32.08 1.51 -8.17
N VAL A 19 -30.86 2.03 -8.22
CA VAL A 19 -29.79 1.56 -9.10
C VAL A 19 -29.12 0.28 -8.56
N LEU A 20 -29.09 0.09 -7.23
CA LEU A 20 -28.53 -1.11 -6.61
C LEU A 20 -29.18 -2.43 -7.11
N PRO A 21 -30.52 -2.60 -7.08
CA PRO A 21 -31.15 -3.81 -7.59
C PRO A 21 -31.02 -3.95 -9.11
N GLU A 22 -30.95 -2.85 -9.86
CA GLU A 22 -30.70 -2.87 -11.31
C GLU A 22 -29.29 -3.39 -11.62
N ALA A 23 -28.27 -2.87 -10.92
CA ALA A 23 -26.90 -3.33 -11.04
C ALA A 23 -26.76 -4.80 -10.62
N GLN A 24 -27.45 -5.23 -9.55
CA GLN A 24 -27.49 -6.65 -9.13
C GLN A 24 -28.16 -7.55 -10.18
N ALA A 25 -29.23 -7.10 -10.83
CA ALA A 25 -29.90 -7.85 -11.88
C ALA A 25 -29.02 -8.01 -13.12
N VAL A 26 -28.30 -6.95 -13.52
CA VAL A 26 -27.33 -6.98 -14.63
C VAL A 26 -26.12 -7.85 -14.30
N ALA A 27 -25.67 -7.84 -13.04
CA ALA A 27 -24.61 -8.74 -12.59
C ALA A 27 -25.09 -10.21 -12.63
N ALA A 28 -26.34 -10.48 -12.25
CA ALA A 28 -26.95 -11.81 -12.33
C ALA A 28 -27.13 -12.32 -13.78
N SER A 29 -27.28 -11.42 -14.76
CA SER A 29 -27.31 -11.80 -16.19
C SER A 29 -25.93 -12.13 -16.77
N GLY A 30 -24.85 -12.00 -15.99
CA GLY A 30 -23.48 -12.39 -16.37
C GLY A 30 -22.57 -11.22 -16.76
N ASP A 31 -23.13 -10.01 -16.93
CA ASP A 31 -22.41 -8.80 -17.34
C ASP A 31 -21.97 -7.97 -16.13
N VAL A 32 -20.99 -8.49 -15.38
CA VAL A 32 -20.45 -7.85 -14.17
C VAL A 32 -19.82 -6.48 -14.49
N GLU A 33 -19.17 -6.35 -15.64
CA GLU A 33 -18.53 -5.10 -16.07
C GLU A 33 -19.56 -3.98 -16.25
N ARG A 34 -20.69 -4.29 -16.88
CA ARG A 34 -21.77 -3.32 -17.10
C ARG A 34 -22.44 -2.91 -15.78
N ALA A 35 -22.60 -3.86 -14.84
CA ALA A 35 -23.08 -3.55 -13.50
C ALA A 35 -22.11 -2.61 -12.75
N CYS A 36 -20.80 -2.84 -12.88
CA CYS A 36 -19.78 -1.97 -12.31
C CYS A 36 -19.80 -0.57 -12.95
N GLU A 37 -19.98 -0.45 -14.27
CA GLU A 37 -20.08 0.83 -14.96
C GLU A 37 -21.24 1.69 -14.47
N ILE A 38 -22.42 1.08 -14.27
CA ILE A 38 -23.61 1.76 -13.74
C ILE A 38 -23.31 2.32 -12.34
N LEU A 39 -22.70 1.51 -11.47
CA LEU A 39 -22.33 1.95 -10.11
C LEU A 39 -21.17 2.96 -10.12
N LEU A 40 -20.24 2.89 -11.07
CA LEU A 40 -19.16 3.87 -11.24
C LEU A 40 -19.68 5.23 -11.74
N ALA A 41 -20.77 5.24 -12.51
CA ALA A 41 -21.46 6.47 -12.90
C ALA A 41 -22.13 7.13 -11.69
N LEU A 42 -22.81 6.33 -10.85
CA LEU A 42 -23.42 6.80 -9.61
C LEU A 42 -22.36 7.27 -8.59
N GLU A 43 -21.25 6.54 -8.45
CA GLU A 43 -20.09 6.94 -7.65
C GLU A 43 -19.58 8.32 -8.08
N LYS A 44 -19.45 8.54 -9.40
CA LYS A 44 -19.01 9.82 -9.95
C LYS A 44 -19.99 10.94 -9.60
N GLN A 45 -21.29 10.71 -9.69
CA GLN A 45 -22.33 11.68 -9.33
C GLN A 45 -22.31 11.99 -7.83
N ALA A 46 -22.28 10.96 -6.97
CA ALA A 46 -22.22 11.12 -5.50
C ALA A 46 -20.96 11.88 -5.06
N ARG A 47 -19.82 11.62 -5.71
CA ARG A 47 -18.57 12.32 -5.48
C ARG A 47 -18.63 13.80 -5.85
N LEU A 48 -19.24 14.14 -7.00
CA LEU A 48 -19.41 15.53 -7.43
C LEU A 48 -20.45 16.28 -6.57
N ALA A 49 -21.49 15.58 -6.13
CA ALA A 49 -22.54 16.09 -5.24
C ALA A 49 -22.13 16.19 -3.77
N ASN A 50 -20.90 15.73 -3.43
CA ASN A 50 -20.36 15.73 -2.06
C ASN A 50 -21.19 14.90 -1.06
N ASP A 51 -21.92 13.89 -1.55
CA ASP A 51 -22.67 12.93 -0.74
C ASP A 51 -21.74 11.78 -0.32
N VAL A 52 -21.19 11.90 0.89
CA VAL A 52 -20.23 10.92 1.43
C VAL A 52 -20.90 9.62 1.84
N ALA A 53 -22.19 9.63 2.19
CA ALA A 53 -22.90 8.44 2.64
C ALA A 53 -23.14 7.50 1.46
N THR A 54 -23.80 8.01 0.42
CA THR A 54 -24.06 7.26 -0.81
C THR A 54 -22.77 6.84 -1.51
N LEU A 55 -21.72 7.68 -1.46
CA LEU A 55 -20.41 7.35 -2.01
C LEU A 55 -19.80 6.10 -1.35
N LYS A 56 -19.87 5.99 -0.01
CA LYS A 56 -19.33 4.83 0.72
C LYS A 56 -20.09 3.55 0.36
N GLU A 57 -21.41 3.62 0.27
CA GLU A 57 -22.24 2.46 -0.06
C GLU A 57 -22.07 2.02 -1.51
N ALA A 58 -22.05 2.96 -2.46
CA ALA A 58 -21.81 2.67 -3.88
C ALA A 58 -20.47 1.96 -4.09
N VAL A 59 -19.41 2.49 -3.46
CA VAL A 59 -18.08 1.90 -3.54
C VAL A 59 -18.01 0.52 -2.87
N GLY A 60 -18.64 0.34 -1.71
CA GLY A 60 -18.74 -0.97 -1.04
C GLY A 60 -19.50 -2.01 -1.87
N SER A 61 -20.56 -1.58 -2.57
CA SER A 61 -21.36 -2.44 -3.44
C SER A 61 -20.62 -2.86 -4.70
N ILE A 62 -19.85 -1.97 -5.33
CA ILE A 62 -18.99 -2.31 -6.47
C ILE A 62 -18.05 -3.47 -6.08
N LEU A 63 -17.38 -3.37 -4.93
CA LEU A 63 -16.44 -4.39 -4.47
C LEU A 63 -17.16 -5.69 -4.11
N THR A 64 -18.34 -5.61 -3.50
CA THR A 64 -19.14 -6.78 -3.13
C THR A 64 -19.61 -7.55 -4.37
N LEU A 65 -20.01 -6.87 -5.44
CA LEU A 65 -20.37 -7.51 -6.72
C LEU A 65 -19.16 -8.22 -7.35
N CYS A 66 -18.00 -7.58 -7.38
CA CYS A 66 -16.77 -8.20 -7.90
C CYS A 66 -16.39 -9.47 -7.10
N ALA A 67 -16.57 -9.44 -5.78
CA ALA A 67 -16.31 -10.58 -4.90
C ALA A 67 -17.32 -11.73 -5.13
N GLN A 68 -18.62 -11.43 -5.23
CA GLN A 68 -19.68 -12.42 -5.46
C GLN A 68 -19.48 -13.21 -6.76
N HIS A 69 -19.03 -12.54 -7.83
CA HIS A 69 -18.75 -13.18 -9.12
C HIS A 69 -17.32 -13.76 -9.22
N LYS A 70 -16.54 -13.75 -8.14
CA LYS A 70 -15.18 -14.30 -8.05
C LYS A 70 -14.20 -13.74 -9.09
N ARG A 71 -14.41 -12.49 -9.53
CA ARG A 71 -13.55 -11.79 -10.51
C ARG A 71 -12.49 -10.95 -9.79
N TRP A 72 -11.46 -11.62 -9.25
CA TRP A 72 -10.42 -10.99 -8.44
C TRP A 72 -9.53 -10.00 -9.20
N GLU A 73 -9.26 -10.25 -10.48
CA GLU A 73 -8.55 -9.30 -11.36
C GLU A 73 -9.30 -7.97 -11.47
N LEU A 74 -10.61 -8.06 -11.74
CA LEU A 74 -11.48 -6.89 -11.85
C LEU A 74 -11.53 -6.11 -10.53
N LEU A 75 -11.58 -6.82 -9.39
CA LEU A 75 -11.52 -6.23 -8.07
C LEU A 75 -10.23 -5.41 -7.85
N LYS A 76 -9.07 -5.98 -8.19
CA LYS A 76 -7.77 -5.30 -8.10
C LYS A 76 -7.75 -4.02 -8.92
N ASP A 77 -8.22 -4.08 -10.16
CA ASP A 77 -8.26 -2.93 -11.06
C ASP A 77 -9.20 -1.84 -10.53
N HIS A 78 -10.36 -2.22 -9.98
CA HIS A 78 -11.33 -1.29 -9.42
C HIS A 78 -10.81 -0.63 -8.14
N VAL A 79 -10.11 -1.38 -7.28
CA VAL A 79 -9.43 -0.84 -6.09
C VAL A 79 -8.38 0.19 -6.49
N ALA A 80 -7.52 -0.12 -7.47
CA ALA A 80 -6.51 0.81 -7.97
C ALA A 80 -7.13 2.05 -8.63
N LEU A 81 -8.20 1.86 -9.40
CA LEU A 81 -8.91 2.94 -10.09
C LEU A 81 -9.57 3.90 -9.09
N LEU A 82 -10.33 3.38 -8.11
CA LEU A 82 -10.98 4.19 -7.08
C LEU A 82 -9.96 4.93 -6.20
N ALA A 83 -8.82 4.31 -5.93
CA ALA A 83 -7.74 4.93 -5.17
C ALA A 83 -7.01 6.07 -5.91
N LYS A 84 -6.91 6.01 -7.24
CA LYS A 84 -6.23 7.01 -8.09
C LYS A 84 -7.16 8.13 -8.58
N ARG A 85 -8.47 8.05 -8.36
CA ARG A 85 -9.44 9.07 -8.81
C ARG A 85 -9.17 10.43 -8.14
N ARG A 86 -8.98 11.48 -8.95
CA ARG A 86 -8.79 12.88 -8.49
C ARG A 86 -10.00 13.34 -7.69
N ALA A 87 -9.79 13.90 -6.49
CA ALA A 87 -10.82 14.40 -5.57
C ALA A 87 -11.69 13.31 -4.90
N GLN A 88 -11.19 12.08 -4.78
CA GLN A 88 -11.84 11.07 -3.95
C GLN A 88 -11.79 11.44 -2.46
N LYS A 89 -12.89 11.23 -1.74
CA LYS A 89 -12.95 11.46 -0.30
C LYS A 89 -12.20 10.37 0.44
N SER A 90 -11.38 10.75 1.43
CA SER A 90 -10.60 9.81 2.26
C SER A 90 -11.47 8.71 2.86
N GLY A 91 -12.65 9.06 3.39
CA GLY A 91 -13.59 8.10 3.96
C GLY A 91 -14.13 7.05 2.97
N ALA A 92 -14.16 7.34 1.67
CA ALA A 92 -14.51 6.34 0.65
C ALA A 92 -13.35 5.38 0.40
N ILE A 93 -12.11 5.89 0.34
CA ILE A 93 -10.91 5.05 0.20
C ILE A 93 -10.74 4.13 1.42
N THR A 94 -11.05 4.60 2.63
CA THR A 94 -11.07 3.75 3.83
C THR A 94 -12.02 2.58 3.69
N VAL A 95 -13.25 2.82 3.20
CA VAL A 95 -14.23 1.75 2.96
C VAL A 95 -13.77 0.79 1.86
N VAL A 96 -13.10 1.28 0.81
CA VAL A 96 -12.51 0.39 -0.23
C VAL A 96 -11.54 -0.61 0.40
N VAL A 97 -10.59 -0.11 1.20
CA VAL A 97 -9.53 -0.95 1.76
C VAL A 97 -10.11 -1.91 2.80
N GLN A 98 -10.97 -1.43 3.70
CA GLN A 98 -11.59 -2.27 4.73
C GLN A 98 -12.44 -3.38 4.12
N ARG A 99 -13.27 -3.06 3.12
CA ARG A 99 -14.11 -4.07 2.47
C ARG A 99 -13.28 -5.06 1.66
N ALA A 100 -12.22 -4.61 0.99
CA ALA A 100 -11.30 -5.49 0.28
C ALA A 100 -10.54 -6.43 1.25
N MET A 101 -10.21 -5.97 2.47
CA MET A 101 -9.59 -6.81 3.49
C MET A 101 -10.50 -7.94 3.97
N GLU A 102 -11.80 -7.71 4.08
CA GLU A 102 -12.77 -8.76 4.45
C GLU A 102 -12.80 -9.88 3.39
N PHE A 103 -12.73 -9.53 2.11
CA PHE A 103 -12.72 -10.51 1.02
C PHE A 103 -11.42 -11.33 0.91
N LEU A 104 -10.33 -10.92 1.58
CA LEU A 104 -9.08 -11.71 1.60
C LEU A 104 -9.29 -13.10 2.22
N ALA A 105 -10.28 -13.28 3.11
CA ALA A 105 -10.60 -14.57 3.71
C ALA A 105 -11.26 -15.55 2.72
N GLU A 106 -11.95 -15.04 1.70
CA GLU A 106 -12.71 -15.84 0.73
C GLU A 106 -11.90 -16.19 -0.53
N THR A 107 -10.65 -15.71 -0.61
CA THR A 107 -9.79 -15.96 -1.78
C THR A 107 -9.39 -17.44 -1.85
N PRO A 108 -9.51 -18.09 -3.04
CA PRO A 108 -9.28 -19.53 -3.19
C PRO A 108 -7.79 -19.92 -3.33
N SER A 109 -6.90 -18.96 -3.56
CA SER A 109 -5.48 -19.21 -3.80
C SER A 109 -4.60 -18.19 -3.09
N ASP A 110 -3.53 -18.68 -2.45
CA ASP A 110 -2.51 -17.86 -1.80
C ASP A 110 -1.82 -16.89 -2.76
N ALA A 111 -1.72 -17.24 -4.05
CA ALA A 111 -1.13 -16.37 -5.07
C ALA A 111 -1.97 -15.10 -5.28
N VAL A 112 -3.27 -15.27 -5.52
CA VAL A 112 -4.23 -14.15 -5.69
C VAL A 112 -4.31 -13.30 -4.42
N LYS A 113 -4.23 -13.95 -3.25
CA LYS A 113 -4.20 -13.26 -1.95
C LYS A 113 -3.00 -12.33 -1.82
N MET A 114 -1.79 -12.76 -2.19
CA MET A 114 -0.61 -11.87 -2.15
C MET A 114 -0.70 -10.74 -3.16
N GLU A 115 -1.18 -10.99 -4.38
CA GLU A 115 -1.34 -9.93 -5.37
C GLU A 115 -2.30 -8.84 -4.90
N LEU A 116 -3.43 -9.24 -4.31
CA LEU A 116 -4.40 -8.30 -3.73
C LEU A 116 -3.82 -7.54 -2.52
N ILE A 117 -3.08 -8.23 -1.63
CA ILE A 117 -2.40 -7.58 -0.50
C ILE A 117 -1.38 -6.54 -1.00
N ASN A 118 -0.58 -6.88 -2.00
CA ASN A 118 0.39 -5.95 -2.57
C ASN A 118 -0.29 -4.73 -3.20
N ALA A 119 -1.39 -4.94 -3.95
CA ALA A 119 -2.17 -3.84 -4.51
C ALA A 119 -2.75 -2.92 -3.41
N LEU A 120 -3.28 -3.50 -2.32
CA LEU A 120 -3.79 -2.72 -1.19
C LEU A 120 -2.68 -1.97 -0.43
N ARG A 121 -1.49 -2.57 -0.28
CA ARG A 121 -0.31 -1.90 0.31
C ARG A 121 0.12 -0.70 -0.52
N THR A 122 0.20 -0.83 -1.85
CA THR A 122 0.50 0.30 -2.75
C THR A 122 -0.55 1.41 -2.65
N VAL A 123 -1.83 1.05 -2.50
CA VAL A 123 -2.90 2.03 -2.33
C VAL A 123 -2.83 2.77 -1.00
N ALA A 124 -2.40 2.09 0.07
CA ALA A 124 -2.29 2.65 1.41
C ALA A 124 -0.98 3.42 1.64
N GLU A 125 0.01 3.29 0.75
CA GLU A 125 1.28 4.01 0.83
C GLU A 125 1.06 5.52 0.79
N GLY A 126 1.68 6.24 1.73
CA GLY A 126 1.59 7.70 1.85
C GLY A 126 0.26 8.24 2.39
N LYS A 127 -0.69 7.39 2.79
CA LYS A 127 -1.99 7.82 3.34
C LYS A 127 -2.08 7.59 4.85
N ILE A 128 -1.94 8.68 5.62
CA ILE A 128 -1.94 8.66 7.10
C ILE A 128 -3.22 8.00 7.66
N PHE A 129 -4.37 8.22 7.03
CA PHE A 129 -5.67 7.68 7.46
C PHE A 129 -5.87 6.18 7.17
N LEU A 130 -4.88 5.50 6.58
CA LEU A 130 -4.89 4.06 6.26
C LEU A 130 -3.71 3.31 6.89
N GLU A 131 -2.97 3.94 7.81
CA GLU A 131 -1.78 3.30 8.39
C GLU A 131 -2.11 2.03 9.17
N LYS A 132 -3.25 2.01 9.87
CA LYS A 132 -3.69 0.83 10.61
C LYS A 132 -3.92 -0.34 9.66
N GLU A 133 -4.71 -0.13 8.62
CA GLU A 133 -5.00 -1.13 7.59
C GLU A 133 -3.71 -1.59 6.89
N ARG A 134 -2.78 -0.66 6.60
CA ARG A 134 -1.47 -0.97 6.02
C ARG A 134 -0.63 -1.87 6.93
N ALA A 135 -0.59 -1.59 8.23
CA ALA A 135 0.14 -2.41 9.20
C ALA A 135 -0.43 -3.84 9.26
N THR A 136 -1.75 -3.98 9.31
CA THR A 136 -2.40 -5.30 9.29
C THR A 136 -2.09 -6.06 8.00
N LEU A 137 -2.17 -5.41 6.84
CA LEU A 137 -1.82 -6.02 5.54
C LEU A 137 -0.34 -6.45 5.48
N THR A 138 0.54 -5.64 6.05
CA THR A 138 1.99 -5.91 6.09
C THR A 138 2.30 -7.10 7.00
N GLN A 139 1.62 -7.19 8.16
CA GLN A 139 1.74 -8.34 9.05
C GLN A 139 1.21 -9.62 8.42
N MET A 140 0.07 -9.55 7.71
CA MET A 140 -0.46 -10.69 6.96
C MET A 140 0.51 -11.18 5.88
N LEU A 141 1.16 -10.26 5.15
CA LEU A 141 2.15 -10.60 4.13
C LEU A 141 3.40 -11.25 4.75
N SER A 142 3.91 -10.70 5.86
CA SER A 142 5.04 -11.27 6.61
C SER A 142 4.76 -12.72 7.01
N ARG A 143 3.61 -12.97 7.64
CA ARG A 143 3.21 -14.33 8.06
C ARG A 143 3.11 -15.30 6.88
N MET A 144 2.60 -14.84 5.74
CA MET A 144 2.54 -15.68 4.53
C MET A 144 3.92 -16.02 3.97
N LYS A 145 4.87 -15.08 4.04
CA LYS A 145 6.26 -15.28 3.61
C LYS A 145 7.04 -16.16 4.59
N GLU A 146 6.83 -15.99 5.90
CA GLU A 146 7.36 -16.88 6.95
C GLU A 146 6.88 -18.33 6.76
N ALA A 147 5.60 -18.55 6.47
CA ALA A 147 5.05 -19.88 6.21
C ALA A 147 5.69 -20.57 4.98
N ARG A 148 6.26 -19.79 4.05
CA ARG A 148 7.00 -20.28 2.88
C ARG A 148 8.48 -20.49 3.15
N GLY A 149 8.96 -20.13 4.34
CA GLY A 149 10.38 -20.18 4.71
C GLY A 149 11.21 -18.99 4.24
N GLU A 150 10.58 -17.95 3.68
CA GLU A 150 11.24 -16.74 3.18
C GLU A 150 11.41 -15.71 4.32
N ILE A 151 12.20 -16.06 5.34
CA ILE A 151 12.32 -15.29 6.60
C ILE A 151 12.97 -13.92 6.38
N ASP A 152 13.99 -13.82 5.51
CA ASP A 152 14.70 -12.54 5.27
C ASP A 152 13.79 -11.50 4.57
N GLU A 153 12.98 -11.95 3.62
CA GLU A 153 11.99 -11.09 2.95
C GLU A 153 10.90 -10.65 3.92
N ALA A 154 10.40 -11.57 4.75
CA ALA A 154 9.40 -11.27 5.78
C ALA A 154 9.91 -10.22 6.78
N ALA A 155 11.14 -10.38 7.26
CA ALA A 155 11.77 -9.43 8.19
C ALA A 155 11.92 -8.04 7.55
N THR A 156 12.31 -7.97 6.27
CA THR A 156 12.43 -6.70 5.53
C THR A 156 11.08 -6.00 5.39
N ILE A 157 10.04 -6.75 5.02
CA ILE A 157 8.67 -6.24 4.89
C ILE A 157 8.14 -5.71 6.22
N LEU A 158 8.43 -6.40 7.33
CA LEU A 158 7.93 -6.01 8.65
C LEU A 158 8.66 -4.79 9.22
N GLN A 159 9.91 -4.52 8.79
CA GLN A 159 10.63 -3.28 9.10
C GLN A 159 10.04 -2.02 8.45
N GLU A 160 9.16 -2.16 7.44
CA GLU A 160 8.48 -1.03 6.81
C GLU A 160 7.34 -0.44 7.68
N VAL A 161 6.92 -1.16 8.73
CA VAL A 161 5.91 -0.67 9.67
C VAL A 161 6.54 0.43 10.54
N HIS A 162 6.02 1.64 10.42
CA HIS A 162 6.55 2.81 11.12
C HIS A 162 6.21 2.74 12.62
N VAL A 163 7.10 3.28 13.46
CA VAL A 163 6.95 3.28 14.93
C VAL A 163 5.70 4.06 15.37
N GLU A 164 5.28 5.04 14.58
CA GLU A 164 4.08 5.85 14.81
C GLU A 164 2.79 5.02 14.72
N THR A 165 2.81 3.94 13.94
CA THR A 165 1.66 3.04 13.77
C THR A 165 1.39 2.18 15.01
N TYR A 166 2.39 1.99 15.88
CA TYR A 166 2.19 1.31 17.17
C TYR A 166 1.12 2.01 18.01
N GLY A 167 0.91 3.32 17.87
CA GLY A 167 -0.17 4.02 18.59
C GLY A 167 -1.56 3.41 18.33
N ALA A 168 -1.82 2.98 17.09
CA ALA A 168 -3.12 2.52 16.61
C ALA A 168 -3.33 0.98 16.66
N MET A 169 -2.28 0.22 16.97
CA MET A 169 -2.30 -1.25 17.03
C MET A 169 -2.84 -1.76 18.37
N THR A 170 -3.42 -2.96 18.34
CA THR A 170 -3.91 -3.66 19.53
C THR A 170 -2.76 -4.12 20.41
N LYS A 171 -3.05 -4.43 21.69
CA LYS A 171 -2.04 -4.88 22.65
C LYS A 171 -1.36 -6.18 22.22
N LEU A 172 -2.09 -7.09 21.58
CA LEU A 172 -1.57 -8.37 21.08
C LEU A 172 -0.59 -8.16 19.91
N GLU A 173 -0.94 -7.32 18.95
CA GLU A 173 -0.05 -7.04 17.81
C GLU A 173 1.26 -6.37 18.29
N LYS A 174 1.18 -5.52 19.32
CA LYS A 174 2.37 -4.92 19.95
C LYS A 174 3.26 -5.95 20.62
N THR A 175 2.68 -6.90 21.34
CA THR A 175 3.47 -7.94 22.03
C THR A 175 4.18 -8.84 21.05
N ASP A 176 3.52 -9.22 19.96
CA ASP A 176 4.10 -10.08 18.91
C ASP A 176 5.32 -9.40 18.25
N ILE A 177 5.21 -8.10 17.94
CA ILE A 177 6.35 -7.37 17.37
C ILE A 177 7.45 -7.18 18.42
N SER A 178 7.10 -6.89 19.68
CA SER A 178 8.07 -6.76 20.77
C SER A 178 8.88 -8.03 21.01
N THR A 179 8.25 -9.22 20.88
CA THR A 179 8.97 -10.50 20.98
C THR A 179 9.91 -10.69 19.80
N LEU A 180 9.45 -10.43 18.57
CA LEU A 180 10.28 -10.56 17.36
C LEU A 180 11.52 -9.63 17.38
N VAL A 181 11.38 -8.45 18.01
CA VAL A 181 12.49 -7.52 18.22
C VAL A 181 13.46 -8.02 19.30
N SER A 182 12.95 -8.59 20.38
CA SER A 182 13.75 -9.14 21.47
C SER A 182 14.56 -10.37 21.02
N ASP A 183 13.97 -11.17 20.13
CA ASP A 183 14.59 -12.35 19.53
C ASP A 183 15.56 -12.01 18.38
N GLY A 184 15.75 -10.73 18.06
CA GLY A 184 16.69 -10.27 17.03
C GLY A 184 16.26 -10.56 15.60
N SER A 185 15.04 -11.06 15.39
CA SER A 185 14.48 -11.36 14.06
C SER A 185 14.11 -10.09 13.29
N ILE A 186 13.82 -8.99 14.00
CA ILE A 186 13.42 -7.71 13.42
C ILE A 186 14.13 -6.59 14.17
N TYR A 187 14.74 -5.67 13.42
CA TYR A 187 15.37 -4.50 14.02
C TYR A 187 14.35 -3.38 14.22
N ALA A 188 13.95 -3.11 15.47
CA ALA A 188 13.16 -1.92 15.77
C ALA A 188 14.06 -0.67 15.74
N LYS A 189 13.66 0.32 14.93
CA LYS A 189 14.19 1.67 15.08
C LYS A 189 13.64 2.26 16.38
N ILE A 190 14.36 2.17 17.50
CA ILE A 190 14.46 3.13 18.64
C ILE A 190 14.52 2.43 20.00
N ASP A 191 15.58 2.74 20.77
CA ASP A 191 15.45 3.16 22.17
C ASP A 191 16.38 4.38 22.43
N ARG A 192 15.81 5.53 22.77
CA ARG A 192 16.48 6.85 22.95
C ARG A 192 17.02 7.21 24.37
N PRO A 193 16.94 6.41 25.45
CA PRO A 193 17.37 6.84 26.79
C PRO A 193 18.88 6.89 26.98
N ALA A 194 19.68 6.12 26.22
CA ALA A 194 21.13 6.02 26.45
C ALA A 194 22.00 6.89 25.51
N LYS A 195 21.44 7.59 24.52
CA LYS A 195 22.15 8.42 23.52
C LYS A 195 23.37 7.76 22.81
N LEU A 196 23.49 6.44 22.81
CA LEU A 196 24.43 5.69 21.97
C LEU A 196 23.64 5.07 20.83
N VAL A 197 23.80 5.60 19.61
CA VAL A 197 23.11 5.07 18.43
C VAL A 197 24.12 4.47 17.47
N SER A 198 24.06 3.15 17.30
CA SER A 198 24.62 2.47 16.14
C SER A 198 23.49 2.23 15.13
N PHE A 199 23.63 2.78 13.93
CA PHE A 199 22.60 2.80 12.90
C PHE A 199 22.58 1.58 11.97
N HIS A 200 23.40 0.57 12.24
CA HIS A 200 23.57 -0.58 11.37
C HIS A 200 23.61 -1.87 12.18
N ARG A 201 23.22 -2.98 11.54
CA ARG A 201 23.56 -4.32 12.02
C ARG A 201 25.07 -4.32 12.35
N PRO A 202 25.51 -4.80 13.53
CA PRO A 202 26.92 -4.94 13.82
C PRO A 202 27.51 -5.86 12.76
N LEU A 203 28.26 -5.28 11.84
CA LEU A 203 28.97 -5.98 10.78
C LEU A 203 30.07 -6.81 11.44
N SER A 204 30.28 -8.00 10.93
CA SER A 204 31.43 -8.82 11.31
C SER A 204 32.73 -8.08 10.98
N PRO A 205 33.83 -8.36 11.70
CA PRO A 205 35.14 -7.80 11.37
C PRO A 205 35.55 -8.05 9.91
N GLU A 206 35.12 -9.17 9.32
CA GLU A 206 35.36 -9.53 7.91
C GLU A 206 34.58 -8.62 6.95
N GLU A 207 33.29 -8.37 7.21
CA GLU A 207 32.47 -7.45 6.41
C GLU A 207 32.99 -6.01 6.47
N HIS A 208 33.47 -5.55 7.65
CA HIS A 208 34.13 -4.25 7.78
C HIS A 208 35.37 -4.15 6.89
N LEU A 209 36.20 -5.19 6.88
CA LEU A 209 37.44 -5.23 6.12
C LEU A 209 37.16 -5.29 4.61
N SER A 210 36.12 -6.04 4.22
CA SER A 210 35.66 -6.13 2.84
C SER A 210 35.10 -4.79 2.32
N ASN A 211 34.25 -4.11 3.11
CA ASN A 211 33.72 -2.80 2.73
C ASN A 211 34.83 -1.75 2.61
N TRP A 212 35.76 -1.72 3.58
CA TRP A 212 36.91 -0.83 3.50
C TRP A 212 37.77 -1.11 2.27
N SER A 213 38.01 -2.38 1.95
CA SER A 213 38.74 -2.78 0.73
C SER A 213 38.04 -2.34 -0.55
N ALA A 214 36.71 -2.46 -0.60
CA ALA A 214 35.90 -2.01 -1.74
C ALA A 214 35.97 -0.48 -1.92
N ASP A 215 35.85 0.28 -0.82
CA ASP A 215 35.92 1.75 -0.83
C ASP A 215 37.28 2.25 -1.31
N ILE A 216 38.38 1.64 -0.83
CA ILE A 216 39.74 1.95 -1.29
C ILE A 216 39.90 1.66 -2.78
N SER A 217 39.36 0.52 -3.25
CA SER A 217 39.41 0.15 -4.67
C SER A 217 38.63 1.15 -5.54
N GLN A 218 37.48 1.63 -5.06
CA GLN A 218 36.68 2.63 -5.74
C GLN A 218 37.39 3.99 -5.80
N LEU A 219 38.02 4.41 -4.69
CA LEU A 219 38.81 5.64 -4.63
C LEU A 219 39.96 5.60 -5.64
N LEU A 220 40.74 4.52 -5.66
CA LEU A 220 41.86 4.36 -6.58
C LEU A 220 41.41 4.42 -8.04
N ARG A 221 40.31 3.74 -8.38
CA ARG A 221 39.72 3.78 -9.72
C ARG A 221 39.31 5.21 -10.12
N LEU A 222 38.71 5.97 -9.20
CA LEU A 222 38.32 7.37 -9.47
C LEU A 222 39.54 8.25 -9.70
N VAL A 223 40.60 8.07 -8.92
CA VAL A 223 41.86 8.80 -9.09
C VAL A 223 42.51 8.47 -10.43
N GLU A 224 42.63 7.19 -10.79
CA GLU A 224 43.16 6.76 -12.09
C GLU A 224 42.35 7.31 -13.25
N THR A 225 41.02 7.25 -13.17
CA THR A 225 40.13 7.77 -14.20
C THR A 225 40.30 9.28 -14.37
N THR A 226 40.39 10.01 -13.26
CA THR A 226 40.61 11.46 -13.28
C THR A 226 41.98 11.79 -13.88
N CYS A 227 43.03 11.08 -13.49
CA CYS A 227 44.38 11.24 -14.05
C CYS A 227 44.39 10.97 -15.55
N HIS A 228 43.71 9.92 -15.99
CA HIS A 228 43.57 9.58 -17.41
C HIS A 228 42.81 10.67 -18.18
N LEU A 229 41.72 11.20 -17.64
CA LEU A 229 40.95 12.28 -18.28
C LEU A 229 41.78 13.58 -18.40
N VAL A 230 42.51 13.96 -17.36
CA VAL A 230 43.40 15.13 -17.36
C VAL A 230 44.53 14.96 -18.38
N ASN A 231 45.17 13.79 -18.43
CA ASN A 231 46.22 13.51 -19.41
C ASN A 231 45.67 13.53 -20.84
N LYS A 232 44.47 12.99 -21.06
CA LYS A 232 43.79 13.04 -22.36
C LYS A 232 43.48 14.48 -22.77
N GLU A 233 43.02 15.31 -21.85
CA GLU A 233 42.73 16.73 -22.09
C GLU A 233 44.00 17.52 -22.43
N ASN A 234 45.09 17.31 -21.68
CA ASN A 234 46.40 17.90 -21.97
C ASN A 234 46.92 17.52 -23.37
N MET A 235 46.74 16.27 -23.80
CA MET A 235 47.13 15.83 -25.15
C MET A 235 46.31 16.49 -26.26
N ILE A 236 45.01 16.75 -26.03
CA ILE A 236 44.12 17.37 -27.01
C ILE A 236 44.37 18.88 -27.11
N HIS A 237 44.53 19.55 -25.97
CA HIS A 237 44.60 21.01 -25.91
C HIS A 237 46.02 21.59 -26.02
N LYS A 238 47.08 20.75 -26.06
CA LYS A 238 48.49 21.14 -26.23
C LYS A 238 48.84 22.42 -25.46
N ILE A 239 48.66 22.41 -24.14
CA ILE A 239 49.33 23.36 -23.24
C ILE A 239 50.75 22.84 -22.98
#